data_AF-A0A318N9V8-F1
#
_entry.id   AF-A0A318N9V8-F1
#
_cell.length_a   1.000
_cell.length_b   1.000
_cell.length_c   1.000
_cell.angle_alpha   90.00
_cell.angle_beta   90.00
_cell.angle_gamma   90.00
#
_symmetry.space_group_name_H-M   'P 1'
#
loop_
_entity.id
_entity.type
_entity.pdbx_description
1 polymer ?
#
loop_
_entity_poly.entity_id
_entity_poly.type
_entity_poly.pdbx_seq_one_letter_code
_entity_poly.pdbx_strand_id
1 'polypeptide(L)' 'ASSLWKKNIGVNVKLVNQEWKTFLDTRHQGTFDVARAGWCADYNEPTSFLNTMLSNSSMNTAHYKSPAFDSIMA' A
#
# COMPACT_ATOMS: atom_id res chain seq x y z
N ALA A 1 -15.33 -0.30 -6.77
CA ALA A 1 -14.16 -1.10 -7.17
C ALA A 1 -14.55 -2.54 -7.54
N SER A 2 -15.16 -3.31 -6.63
CA SER A 2 -15.50 -4.73 -6.86
C SER A 2 -16.36 -4.99 -8.11
N SER A 3 -17.36 -4.14 -8.40
CA SER A 3 -18.22 -4.27 -9.59
C SER A 3 -17.46 -4.12 -10.91
N LEU A 4 -16.53 -3.17 -10.99
CA LEU A 4 -15.70 -2.93 -12.18
C LEU A 4 -14.73 -4.08 -12.42
N TRP A 5 -14.10 -4.58 -11.36
CA TRP A 5 -13.19 -5.72 -11.46
C TRP A 5 -13.91 -6.99 -11.88
N LYS A 6 -15.10 -7.24 -11.33
CA LYS A 6 -15.92 -8.37 -11.77
C LYS A 6 -16.29 -8.27 -13.26
N LYS A 7 -16.71 -7.08 -13.70
CA LYS A 7 -17.12 -6.83 -15.09
C LYS A 7 -15.95 -6.96 -16.08
N ASN A 8 -14.80 -6.38 -15.75
CA ASN A 8 -13.72 -6.19 -16.72
C ASN A 8 -12.69 -7.32 -16.71
N ILE A 9 -12.45 -7.96 -15.56
CA ILE A 9 -11.42 -8.99 -15.39
C ILE A 9 -11.93 -10.25 -14.68
N GLY A 10 -13.24 -10.36 -14.42
CA GLY A 10 -13.89 -11.60 -13.95
C GLY A 10 -13.67 -11.97 -12.48
N VAL A 11 -12.80 -11.25 -11.74
CA VAL A 11 -12.43 -11.58 -10.36
C VAL A 11 -13.58 -11.37 -9.37
N ASN A 12 -13.62 -12.23 -8.34
CA ASN A 12 -14.55 -12.09 -7.22
C ASN A 12 -13.85 -11.38 -6.06
N VAL A 13 -14.43 -10.28 -5.59
CA VAL A 13 -13.86 -9.49 -4.48
C VAL A 13 -14.76 -9.62 -3.26
N LYS A 14 -14.20 -10.08 -2.14
CA LYS A 14 -14.85 -10.04 -0.84
C LYS A 14 -14.45 -8.73 -0.13
N LEU A 15 -15.44 -7.92 0.22
CA LEU A 15 -15.19 -6.72 1.02
C LEU A 15 -15.05 -7.10 2.49
N VAL A 16 -13.99 -6.61 3.14
CA VAL A 16 -13.72 -6.81 4.56
C VAL A 16 -13.49 -5.43 5.17
N ASN A 17 -14.26 -5.10 6.21
CA ASN A 17 -14.09 -3.87 6.98
C ASN A 17 -13.39 -4.19 8.31
N GLN A 18 -12.51 -3.29 8.74
CA GLN A 18 -11.79 -3.38 10.00
C GLN A 18 -11.77 -1.99 10.66
N GLU A 19 -11.70 -1.97 11.98
CA GLU A 19 -11.42 -0.74 12.73
C GLU A 19 -10.02 -0.21 12.34
N TRP A 20 -9.83 1.11 12.38
CA TRP A 20 -8.65 1.79 11.82
C TRP A 20 -7.31 1.27 12.34
N LYS A 21 -7.17 1.10 13.65
CA LYS A 21 -5.92 0.59 14.24
C LYS A 21 -5.67 -0.86 13.81
N THR A 22 -6.71 -1.69 13.86
CA THR A 22 -6.62 -3.10 13.41
C THR A 22 -6.25 -3.20 11.93
N PHE A 23 -6.76 -2.28 11.11
CA PHE A 23 -6.46 -2.18 9.68
C PHE A 23 -5.01 -1.78 9.41
N LEU A 24 -4.48 -0.82 10.15
CA LEU A 24 -3.06 -0.45 10.11
C LEU A 24 -2.17 -1.63 10.46
N ASP A 25 -2.47 -2.34 11.56
CA ASP A 25 -1.69 -3.50 11.98
C ASP A 25 -1.74 -4.64 10.94
N THR A 26 -2.92 -4.93 10.37
CA THR A 26 -3.09 -5.93 9.30
C THR A 26 -2.21 -5.60 8.08
N ARG A 27 -2.15 -4.33 7.68
CA ARG A 27 -1.30 -3.86 6.58
C ARG A 27 0.18 -4.00 6.88
N HIS A 28 0.61 -3.65 8.09
CA HIS A 28 2.00 -3.81 8.52
C HIS A 28 2.42 -5.28 8.60
N GLN A 29 1.52 -6.17 9.05
CA GLN A 29 1.78 -7.61 9.12
C GLN A 29 1.75 -8.30 7.75
N GLY A 30 1.20 -7.65 6.71
CA GLY A 30 1.06 -8.25 5.39
C GLY A 30 -0.06 -9.29 5.29
N THR A 31 -0.99 -9.30 6.26
CA THR A 31 -2.09 -10.27 6.34
C THR A 31 -3.32 -9.82 5.55
N PHE A 32 -3.11 -9.42 4.29
CA PHE A 32 -4.14 -8.94 3.37
C PHE A 32 -3.80 -9.29 1.92
N ASP A 33 -4.82 -9.35 1.05
CA ASP A 33 -4.62 -9.50 -0.39
C ASP A 33 -4.49 -8.13 -1.08
N VAL A 34 -5.50 -7.27 -0.88
CA VAL A 34 -5.52 -5.87 -1.37
C VAL A 34 -6.15 -4.99 -0.29
N ALA A 35 -5.52 -3.85 -0.01
CA ALA A 35 -6.00 -2.87 0.96
C ALA A 35 -6.29 -1.51 0.31
N ARG A 36 -7.38 -0.86 0.72
CA ARG A 36 -7.65 0.54 0.35
C ARG A 36 -6.74 1.46 1.16
N ALA A 37 -5.82 2.14 0.50
CA ALA A 37 -4.85 3.02 1.15
C ALA A 37 -4.93 4.47 0.66
N GLY A 38 -4.37 5.37 1.45
CA GLY A 38 -4.12 6.77 1.11
C GLY A 38 -2.89 7.25 1.87
N TRP A 39 -2.12 8.15 1.26
CA TRP A 39 -0.98 8.81 1.86
C TRP A 39 -1.11 10.32 1.64
N CYS A 40 -0.78 11.11 2.66
CA CYS A 40 -0.72 12.56 2.59
C CYS A 40 0.74 12.97 2.79
N ALA A 41 1.20 14.00 2.08
CA ALA A 41 2.55 14.50 2.29
C ALA A 41 2.71 15.02 3.72
N ASP A 42 3.77 14.57 4.39
CA ASP A 42 4.21 15.08 5.68
C ASP A 42 4.91 16.45 5.52
N TYR A 43 5.52 16.68 4.35
CA TYR A 43 6.12 17.94 3.94
C TYR A 43 6.06 18.10 2.42
N ASN A 44 6.18 19.33 1.92
CA ASN A 44 5.99 19.67 0.50
C ASN A 44 7.21 19.34 -0.36
N GLU A 45 7.57 18.07 -0.43
CA GLU A 45 8.62 17.56 -1.30
C GLU A 45 8.30 16.09 -1.70
N PRO A 46 8.52 15.68 -2.97
CA PRO A 46 8.19 14.35 -3.48
C PRO A 46 8.65 13.16 -2.65
N THR A 47 9.81 13.22 -1.98
CA THR A 47 10.32 12.14 -1.13
C THR A 47 9.41 11.84 0.06
N SER A 48 8.57 12.78 0.48
CA SER A 48 7.52 12.50 1.48
C SER A 48 6.56 11.38 1.05
N PHE A 49 6.38 11.17 -0.26
CA PHE A 49 5.69 9.99 -0.80
C PHE A 49 6.66 8.88 -1.17
N LEU A 50 7.73 9.19 -1.91
CA LEU A 50 8.60 8.17 -2.51
C LEU A 50 9.36 7.34 -1.46
N ASN A 51 9.74 7.92 -0.33
CA ASN A 51 10.43 7.22 0.76
C ASN A 51 9.55 6.14 1.41
N THR A 52 8.23 6.20 1.27
CA THR A 52 7.33 5.14 1.77
C THR A 52 7.50 3.82 1.01
N MET A 53 8.08 3.87 -0.20
CA MET A 53 8.25 2.72 -1.09
C MET A 53 9.67 2.15 -1.08
N LEU A 54 10.60 2.72 -0.29
CA LEU A 54 11.93 2.11 -0.09
C LEU A 54 11.80 0.72 0.52
N SER A 55 12.64 -0.23 0.10
CA SER A 55 12.54 -1.64 0.53
C SER A 55 12.66 -1.86 2.04
N ASN A 56 13.26 -0.91 2.75
CA ASN A 56 13.47 -0.92 4.20
C ASN A 56 12.64 0.14 4.95
N SER A 57 11.74 0.86 4.27
CA SER A 57 10.89 1.86 4.92
C SER A 57 9.90 1.20 5.88
N SER A 58 9.81 1.73 7.10
CA SER A 58 8.83 1.28 8.09
C SER A 58 7.39 1.53 7.65
N MET A 59 7.17 2.46 6.71
CA MET A 59 5.87 2.80 6.16
C MET A 59 5.50 1.97 4.93
N ASN A 60 6.39 1.09 4.45
CA ASN A 60 6.18 0.24 3.28
C ASN A 60 5.22 -0.91 3.57
N THR A 61 3.95 -0.56 3.75
CA THR A 61 2.84 -1.51 3.89
C THR A 61 2.41 -2.13 2.56
N ALA A 62 2.98 -1.66 1.44
CA ALA A 62 2.85 -2.34 0.15
C ALA A 62 3.75 -3.58 0.06
N HIS A 63 4.72 -3.72 0.97
CA HIS A 63 5.74 -4.78 0.97
C HIS A 63 6.53 -4.84 -0.35
N TYR A 64 6.61 -3.70 -1.06
CA TYR A 64 7.33 -3.57 -2.31
C TYR A 64 8.84 -3.53 -2.04
N LYS A 65 9.63 -4.31 -2.79
CA LYS A 65 11.09 -4.29 -2.69
C LYS A 65 11.70 -4.23 -4.08
N SER A 66 12.49 -3.20 -4.35
CA SER A 66 13.14 -3.00 -5.64
C SER A 66 14.49 -2.33 -5.48
N PRO A 67 15.60 -3.07 -5.69
CA PRO A 67 16.94 -2.50 -5.64
C PRO A 67 17.14 -1.36 -6.64
N ALA A 68 16.48 -1.41 -7.80
CA ALA A 68 16.55 -0.35 -8.80
C ALA A 68 15.88 0.95 -8.30
N PHE A 69 14.73 0.83 -7.63
CA PHE A 69 14.07 1.99 -7.02
C PHE A 69 14.91 2.55 -5.87
N ASP A 70 15.38 1.69 -4.97
CA ASP A 70 16.22 2.10 -3.84
C ASP A 70 17.50 2.81 -4.32
N SER A 71 18.11 2.34 -5.41
CA SER A 71 19.29 2.97 -6.01
C SER A 71 19.03 4.35 -6.63
N ILE A 72 17.81 4.63 -7.10
CA ILE A 72 17.45 5.95 -7.65
C ILE A 72 17.18 6.94 -6.52
N MET A 73 16.71 6.45 -5.38
CA MET A 73 16.38 7.25 -4.20
C MET A 73 17.59 7.50 -3.27
N ALA A 74 18.73 6.83 -3.52
CA ALA A 74 19.95 6.89 -2.71
C ALA A 74 20.77 8.18 -2.90
#